data_AF-A0A3M4JVC3-F1
#
_entry.id   AF-A0A3M4JVC3-F1
#
_cell.length_a   1.000
_cell.length_b   1.000
_cell.length_c   1.000
_cell.angle_alpha   90.00
_cell.angle_beta   90.00
_cell.angle_gamma   90.00
#
_symmetry.space_group_name_H-M   'P 1'
#
loop_
_entity.id
_entity.type
_entity.pdbx_description
1 polymer ?
#
loop_
_entity_poly.entity_id
_entity_poly.type
_entity_poly.pdbx_seq_one_letter_code
_entity_poly.pdbx_strand_id
1 'polypeptide(L)'
;MANTGLPSDKRLSTRDLVHLYARELLDAGREVRQAEIRECIYIHHDLKASPNLVNEEIKRFWSETGPILSARLRRPGVPNAVCEKLDEIWDVALKAAEETHAVERKALETATAAAVDAAKAAQDNERAATASLESQSRELAGLIADKERLTDQLDQSSAYIRQLQAEVADLNKRLTAASQAHGEEIKRLQDVHSGVVERAQDMHRGELERLQQQLQSANDATESARAKAETARIAAEEHLERTENHLMMETARVRDEERGKTEKVGKELQQALTLIDQLRIQRSKATDDAAETRGRLEVTQQNLSALEAQNKELRELNRTLQAALLEGFRGGKAAASGTDE
;
A
#
# COMPACT_ATOMS: atom_id res chain seq x y z
N MET A 1 -143.36 -13.43 -109.41
CA MET A 1 -144.14 -12.27 -108.94
C MET A 1 -143.99 -12.14 -107.43
N ALA A 2 -143.90 -10.89 -106.97
CA ALA A 2 -144.09 -10.40 -105.59
C ALA A 2 -143.03 -10.73 -104.51
N ASN A 3 -141.97 -9.91 -104.52
CA ASN A 3 -141.52 -9.02 -103.44
C ASN A 3 -141.98 -9.27 -101.98
N THR A 4 -141.02 -9.61 -101.11
CA THR A 4 -140.83 -9.16 -99.72
C THR A 4 -139.34 -9.39 -99.42
N GLY A 5 -138.52 -8.55 -98.82
CA GLY A 5 -138.67 -7.27 -98.13
C GLY A 5 -137.38 -7.15 -97.31
N LEU A 6 -136.35 -6.48 -97.84
CA LEU A 6 -135.13 -6.17 -97.09
C LEU A 6 -135.19 -4.72 -96.60
N PRO A 7 -134.88 -4.48 -95.32
CA PRO A 7 -135.34 -3.33 -94.59
C PRO A 7 -134.54 -2.08 -94.93
N SER A 8 -135.25 -1.05 -95.39
CA SER A 8 -134.89 0.34 -95.18
C SER A 8 -134.88 0.61 -93.67
N ASP A 9 -133.72 0.59 -92.99
CA ASP A 9 -133.45 1.37 -91.76
C ASP A 9 -132.07 1.17 -91.07
N LYS A 10 -131.02 0.83 -91.82
CA LYS A 10 -129.65 1.29 -91.51
C LYS A 10 -129.09 1.90 -92.78
N ARG A 11 -129.01 3.22 -92.86
CA ARG A 11 -128.25 3.89 -93.93
C ARG A 11 -126.79 3.50 -93.73
N LEU A 12 -126.33 2.41 -94.36
CA LEU A 12 -124.93 2.03 -94.38
C LEU A 12 -124.12 3.27 -94.78
N SER A 13 -123.07 3.56 -94.03
CA SER A 13 -122.22 4.71 -94.31
C SER A 13 -121.65 4.56 -95.72
N THR A 14 -121.47 5.68 -96.43
CA THR A 14 -120.86 5.66 -97.76
C THR A 14 -119.48 4.98 -97.74
N ARG A 15 -118.78 4.95 -96.59
CA ARG A 15 -117.52 4.19 -96.40
C ARG A 15 -117.75 2.68 -96.40
N ASP A 16 -118.69 2.20 -95.60
CA ASP A 16 -118.98 0.77 -95.47
C ASP A 16 -119.55 0.20 -96.79
N LEU A 17 -120.33 1.01 -97.51
CA LEU A 17 -120.81 0.67 -98.86
C LEU A 17 -119.67 0.51 -99.86
N VAL A 18 -118.63 1.35 -99.79
CA VAL A 18 -117.45 1.21 -100.66
C VAL A 18 -116.72 -0.09 -100.39
N HIS A 19 -116.52 -0.47 -99.13
CA HIS A 19 -115.90 -1.75 -98.77
C HIS A 19 -116.77 -2.95 -99.14
N LEU A 20 -118.09 -2.85 -98.97
CA LEU A 20 -119.04 -3.89 -99.36
C LEU A 20 -119.01 -4.14 -100.88
N TYR A 21 -119.21 -3.09 -101.68
CA TYR A 21 -119.20 -3.21 -103.15
C TYR A 21 -117.81 -3.52 -103.70
N ALA A 22 -116.73 -3.08 -103.04
CA ALA A 22 -115.37 -3.51 -103.37
C ALA A 22 -115.18 -5.02 -103.18
N ARG A 23 -115.71 -5.59 -102.09
CA ARG A 23 -115.68 -7.05 -101.85
C ARG A 23 -116.55 -7.80 -102.86
N GLU A 24 -117.76 -7.33 -103.13
CA GLU A 24 -118.65 -7.95 -104.11
C GLU A 24 -118.05 -7.95 -105.53
N LEU A 25 -117.40 -6.85 -105.95
CA LEU A 25 -116.68 -6.78 -107.22
C LEU A 25 -115.48 -7.73 -107.25
N LEU A 26 -114.73 -7.82 -106.16
CA LEU A 26 -113.58 -8.73 -106.05
C LEU A 26 -114.02 -10.21 -106.08
N ASP A 27 -115.10 -10.56 -105.36
CA ASP A 27 -115.66 -11.92 -105.32
C ASP A 27 -116.27 -12.33 -106.68
N ALA A 28 -116.81 -11.36 -107.42
CA ALA A 28 -117.25 -11.54 -108.80
C ALA A 28 -116.09 -11.60 -109.83
N GLY A 29 -114.84 -11.48 -109.38
CA GLY A 29 -113.65 -11.52 -110.23
C GLY A 29 -113.44 -10.28 -111.11
N ARG A 30 -114.04 -9.15 -110.74
CA ARG A 30 -113.93 -7.87 -111.45
C ARG A 30 -112.92 -6.94 -110.78
N GLU A 31 -112.35 -6.03 -111.58
CA GLU A 31 -111.45 -5.02 -111.04
C GLU A 31 -112.22 -4.02 -110.18
N VAL A 32 -111.75 -3.80 -108.95
CA VAL A 32 -112.34 -2.83 -108.01
C VAL A 32 -112.02 -1.41 -108.48
N ARG A 33 -112.84 -0.87 -109.39
CA ARG A 33 -112.70 0.48 -109.95
C ARG A 33 -113.58 1.49 -109.21
N GLN A 34 -113.03 2.68 -108.96
CA GLN A 34 -113.72 3.79 -108.30
C GLN A 34 -115.02 4.19 -109.02
N ALA A 35 -115.04 4.14 -110.36
CA ALA A 35 -116.21 4.49 -111.16
C ALA A 35 -117.35 3.48 -110.96
N GLU A 36 -117.04 2.19 -110.97
CA GLU A 36 -118.02 1.10 -110.83
C GLU A 36 -118.65 1.11 -109.43
N ILE A 37 -117.85 1.28 -108.37
CA ILE A 37 -118.37 1.38 -107.00
C ILE A 37 -119.30 2.59 -106.84
N ARG A 38 -118.94 3.74 -107.43
CA ARG A 38 -119.78 4.94 -107.36
C ARG A 38 -121.09 4.77 -108.13
N GLU A 39 -121.05 4.08 -109.26
CA GLU A 39 -122.24 3.76 -110.05
C GLU A 39 -123.15 2.79 -109.30
N CYS A 40 -122.61 1.72 -108.69
CA CYS A 40 -123.38 0.81 -107.84
C CYS A 40 -124.04 1.54 -106.65
N ILE A 41 -123.30 2.42 -105.95
CA ILE A 41 -123.84 3.21 -104.84
C ILE A 41 -124.93 4.17 -105.33
N TYR A 42 -124.77 4.75 -106.52
CA TYR A 42 -125.76 5.66 -107.08
C TYR A 42 -127.03 4.92 -107.52
N ILE A 43 -126.90 3.80 -108.24
CA ILE A 43 -128.04 3.00 -108.72
C ILE A 43 -128.86 2.43 -107.57
N HIS A 44 -128.22 1.91 -106.53
CA HIS A 44 -128.91 1.19 -105.46
C HIS A 44 -129.32 2.05 -104.26
N HIS A 45 -128.64 3.17 -104.03
CA HIS A 45 -128.88 4.01 -102.85
C HIS A 45 -129.18 5.48 -103.18
N ASP A 46 -129.22 5.88 -104.46
CA ASP A 46 -129.46 7.27 -104.92
C ASP A 46 -128.51 8.31 -104.26
N LEU A 47 -127.33 7.86 -103.81
CA LEU A 47 -126.32 8.68 -103.14
C LEU A 47 -125.17 9.00 -104.09
N LYS A 48 -124.87 10.30 -104.28
CA LYS A 48 -123.66 10.72 -104.99
C LYS A 48 -122.45 10.66 -104.07
N ALA A 49 -121.80 9.49 -104.01
CA ALA A 49 -120.56 9.31 -103.27
C ALA A 49 -119.42 10.19 -103.83
N SER A 50 -118.71 10.87 -102.92
CA SER A 50 -117.54 11.70 -103.27
C SER A 50 -116.42 10.81 -103.86
N PRO A 51 -115.86 11.16 -105.03
CA PRO A 51 -114.77 10.41 -105.62
C PRO A 51 -113.61 10.20 -104.64
N ASN A 52 -113.17 11.25 -103.94
CA ASN A 52 -112.02 11.18 -103.05
C ASN A 52 -112.25 10.20 -101.88
N LEU A 53 -113.47 10.18 -101.33
CA LEU A 53 -113.84 9.24 -100.28
C LEU A 53 -113.76 7.79 -100.76
N VAL A 54 -114.31 7.51 -101.95
CA VAL A 54 -114.27 6.16 -102.53
C VAL A 54 -112.84 5.72 -102.81
N ASN A 55 -111.98 6.60 -103.33
CA ASN A 55 -110.59 6.25 -103.64
C ASN A 55 -109.76 5.97 -102.38
N GLU A 56 -109.92 6.77 -101.33
CA GLU A 56 -109.22 6.55 -100.06
C GLU A 56 -109.66 5.25 -99.37
N GLU A 57 -110.94 4.94 -99.39
CA GLU A 57 -111.44 3.68 -98.84
C GLU A 57 -111.05 2.46 -99.69
N ILE A 58 -110.95 2.60 -101.03
CA ILE A 58 -110.36 1.56 -101.90
C ILE A 58 -108.88 1.32 -101.56
N LYS A 59 -108.08 2.37 -101.30
CA LYS A 59 -106.67 2.20 -100.88
C LYS A 59 -106.57 1.48 -99.54
N ARG A 60 -107.42 1.85 -98.56
CA ARG A 60 -107.49 1.16 -97.27
C ARG A 60 -107.89 -0.30 -97.43
N PHE A 61 -108.91 -0.56 -98.25
CA PHE A 61 -109.35 -1.91 -98.60
C PHE A 61 -108.19 -2.75 -99.15
N TRP A 62 -107.40 -2.22 -100.08
CA TRP A 62 -106.22 -2.92 -100.62
C TRP A 62 -105.07 -3.05 -99.62
N SER A 63 -104.87 -2.10 -98.70
CA SER A 63 -103.85 -2.22 -97.65
C SER A 63 -104.16 -3.34 -96.66
N GLU A 64 -105.44 -3.61 -96.41
CA GLU A 64 -105.91 -4.67 -95.51
C GLU A 64 -106.03 -6.02 -96.25
N THR A 65 -106.65 -6.01 -97.44
CA THR A 65 -106.96 -7.24 -98.19
C THR A 65 -105.78 -7.72 -99.04
N GLY A 66 -104.90 -6.81 -99.48
CA GLY A 66 -103.74 -7.10 -100.33
C GLY A 66 -102.74 -8.09 -99.71
N PRO A 67 -102.30 -7.90 -98.46
CA PRO A 67 -101.44 -8.88 -97.77
C PRO A 67 -102.09 -10.25 -97.63
N ILE A 68 -103.40 -10.30 -97.34
CA ILE A 68 -104.16 -11.55 -97.20
C ILE A 68 -104.25 -12.28 -98.55
N LEU A 69 -104.51 -11.57 -99.64
CA LEU A 69 -104.54 -12.13 -100.99
C LEU A 69 -103.13 -12.58 -101.44
N SER A 70 -102.08 -11.80 -101.13
CA SER A 70 -100.70 -12.17 -101.42
C SER A 70 -100.28 -13.44 -100.65
N ALA A 71 -100.66 -13.56 -99.38
CA ALA A 71 -100.43 -14.76 -98.57
C ALA A 71 -101.18 -15.98 -99.13
N ARG A 72 -102.45 -15.82 -99.53
CA ARG A 72 -103.24 -16.85 -100.24
C ARG A 72 -102.58 -17.30 -101.53
N LEU A 73 -102.07 -16.37 -102.33
CA LEU A 73 -101.35 -16.68 -103.58
C LEU A 73 -100.05 -17.44 -103.33
N ARG A 74 -99.34 -17.14 -102.22
CA ARG A 74 -98.11 -17.86 -101.83
C ARG A 74 -98.38 -19.24 -101.22
N ARG A 75 -99.57 -19.48 -100.67
CA ARG A 75 -99.97 -20.75 -100.03
C ARG A 75 -101.34 -21.22 -100.54
N PRO A 76 -101.45 -21.60 -101.83
CA PRO A 76 -102.73 -22.02 -102.39
C PRO A 76 -103.26 -23.29 -101.70
N GLY A 77 -104.52 -23.26 -101.26
CA GLY A 77 -105.22 -24.40 -100.66
C GLY A 77 -105.22 -24.47 -99.13
N VAL A 78 -104.49 -23.59 -98.43
CA VAL A 78 -104.51 -23.52 -96.96
C VAL A 78 -105.58 -22.53 -96.50
N PRO A 79 -106.51 -22.91 -95.60
CA PRO A 79 -107.47 -21.97 -95.03
C PRO A 79 -106.76 -20.83 -94.30
N ASN A 80 -107.23 -19.59 -94.47
CA ASN A 80 -106.63 -18.39 -93.84
C ASN A 80 -106.41 -18.54 -92.34
N ALA A 81 -107.40 -19.12 -91.63
CA ALA A 81 -107.33 -19.36 -90.20
C ALA A 81 -106.11 -20.21 -89.79
N VAL A 82 -105.67 -21.13 -90.65
CA VAL A 82 -104.48 -21.96 -90.39
C VAL A 82 -103.19 -21.17 -90.62
N CYS A 83 -103.16 -20.27 -91.61
CA CYS A 83 -102.00 -19.40 -91.83
C CYS A 83 -101.81 -18.38 -90.70
N GLU A 84 -102.91 -17.76 -90.24
CA GLU A 84 -102.87 -16.86 -89.08
C GLU A 84 -102.36 -17.58 -87.83
N LYS A 85 -102.83 -18.82 -87.58
CA LYS A 85 -102.34 -19.64 -86.47
C LYS A 85 -100.86 -20.02 -86.60
N LEU A 86 -100.38 -20.29 -87.82
CA LEU A 86 -98.96 -20.59 -88.04
C LEU A 86 -98.09 -19.35 -87.79
N ASP A 87 -98.50 -18.18 -88.28
CA ASP A 87 -97.77 -16.93 -88.08
C ASP A 87 -97.77 -16.54 -86.59
N GLU A 88 -98.89 -16.75 -85.87
CA GLU A 88 -98.95 -16.61 -84.40
C GLU A 88 -97.95 -17.54 -83.67
N ILE A 89 -97.87 -18.82 -84.07
CA ILE A 89 -96.92 -19.78 -83.47
C ILE A 89 -95.48 -19.35 -83.75
N TRP A 90 -95.20 -18.87 -84.96
CA TRP A 90 -93.88 -18.37 -85.33
C TRP A 90 -93.50 -17.13 -84.53
N ASP A 91 -94.41 -16.18 -84.34
CA ASP A 91 -94.16 -14.98 -83.54
C ASP A 91 -93.90 -15.34 -82.07
N VAL A 92 -94.62 -16.31 -81.51
CA VAL A 92 -94.38 -16.81 -80.14
C VAL A 92 -93.01 -17.48 -80.04
N ALA A 93 -92.64 -18.32 -81.01
CA ALA A 93 -91.35 -18.99 -81.03
C ALA A 93 -90.19 -17.99 -81.19
N LEU A 94 -90.36 -16.98 -82.05
CA LEU A 94 -89.36 -15.93 -82.27
C LEU A 94 -89.15 -15.10 -81.01
N LYS A 95 -90.24 -14.65 -80.35
CA LYS A 95 -90.17 -13.93 -79.08
C LYS A 95 -89.51 -14.75 -77.99
N ALA A 96 -89.85 -16.04 -77.86
CA ALA A 96 -89.22 -16.92 -76.89
C ALA A 96 -87.71 -17.05 -77.16
N ALA A 97 -87.29 -17.18 -78.41
CA ALA A 97 -85.86 -17.24 -78.77
C ALA A 97 -85.14 -15.91 -78.46
N GLU A 98 -85.75 -14.77 -78.79
CA GLU A 98 -85.22 -13.44 -78.45
C GLU A 98 -85.06 -13.25 -76.94
N GLU A 99 -86.07 -13.63 -76.16
CA GLU A 99 -86.03 -13.57 -74.69
C GLU A 99 -84.94 -14.48 -74.12
N THR A 100 -84.81 -15.70 -74.63
CA THR A 100 -83.79 -16.66 -74.17
C THR A 100 -82.38 -16.15 -74.48
N HIS A 101 -82.14 -15.65 -75.70
CA HIS A 101 -80.86 -15.05 -76.07
C HIS A 101 -80.57 -13.76 -75.32
N ALA A 102 -81.58 -12.95 -75.01
CA ALA A 102 -81.39 -11.76 -74.17
C ALA A 102 -80.92 -12.15 -72.76
N VAL A 103 -81.48 -13.22 -72.18
CA VAL A 103 -81.04 -13.75 -70.87
C VAL A 103 -79.60 -14.28 -70.93
N GLU A 104 -79.27 -15.09 -71.93
CA GLU A 104 -77.91 -15.63 -72.13
C GLU A 104 -76.89 -14.51 -72.33
N ARG A 105 -77.21 -13.52 -73.16
CA ARG A 105 -76.34 -12.36 -73.41
C ARG A 105 -76.08 -11.59 -72.11
N LYS A 106 -77.12 -11.33 -71.33
CA LYS A 106 -77.00 -10.63 -70.04
C LYS A 106 -76.16 -11.43 -69.05
N ALA A 107 -76.30 -12.76 -69.02
CA ALA A 107 -75.48 -13.64 -68.20
C ALA A 107 -74.00 -13.66 -68.62
N LEU A 108 -73.72 -13.61 -69.92
CA LEU A 108 -72.35 -13.51 -70.43
C LEU A 108 -71.74 -12.13 -70.16
N GLU A 109 -72.51 -11.05 -70.29
CA GLU A 109 -72.08 -9.69 -69.95
C GLU A 109 -71.75 -9.56 -68.46
N THR A 110 -72.57 -10.13 -67.56
CA THR A 110 -72.26 -10.13 -66.13
C THR A 110 -71.06 -11.02 -65.78
N ALA A 111 -70.93 -12.20 -66.40
CA ALA A 111 -69.78 -13.07 -66.19
C ALA A 111 -68.46 -12.45 -66.68
N THR A 112 -68.48 -11.77 -67.83
CA THR A 112 -67.30 -11.08 -68.35
C THR A 112 -66.94 -9.85 -67.52
N ALA A 113 -67.92 -9.08 -67.05
CA ALA A 113 -67.67 -7.98 -66.11
C ALA A 113 -67.04 -8.49 -64.81
N ALA A 114 -67.59 -9.55 -64.23
CA ALA A 114 -67.05 -10.18 -63.02
C ALA A 114 -65.63 -10.72 -63.23
N ALA A 115 -65.33 -11.31 -64.39
CA ALA A 115 -63.99 -11.78 -64.72
C ALA A 115 -62.97 -10.63 -64.86
N VAL A 116 -63.38 -9.50 -65.44
CA VAL A 116 -62.54 -8.29 -65.54
C VAL A 116 -62.26 -7.71 -64.17
N ASP A 117 -63.26 -7.64 -63.29
CA ASP A 117 -63.07 -7.12 -61.94
C ASP A 117 -62.19 -8.07 -61.08
N ALA A 118 -62.37 -9.38 -61.23
CA ALA A 118 -61.49 -10.38 -60.60
C ALA A 118 -60.05 -10.27 -61.09
N ALA A 119 -59.83 -10.05 -62.40
CA ALA A 119 -58.49 -9.86 -62.97
C ALA A 119 -57.81 -8.59 -62.44
N LYS A 120 -58.54 -7.48 -62.30
CA LYS A 120 -58.02 -6.25 -61.68
C LYS A 120 -57.65 -6.47 -60.22
N ALA A 121 -58.53 -7.12 -59.45
CA ALA A 121 -58.26 -7.44 -58.05
C ALA A 121 -57.03 -8.35 -57.88
N ALA A 122 -56.87 -9.34 -58.76
CA ALA A 122 -55.67 -10.18 -58.77
C ALA A 122 -54.41 -9.37 -59.06
N GLN A 123 -54.44 -8.48 -60.06
CA GLN A 123 -53.31 -7.62 -60.40
C GLN A 123 -52.93 -6.66 -59.24
N ASP A 124 -53.92 -6.09 -58.56
CA ASP A 124 -53.66 -5.20 -57.42
C ASP A 124 -53.12 -5.97 -56.21
N ASN A 125 -53.59 -7.20 -55.97
CA ASN A 125 -53.04 -8.09 -54.96
C ASN A 125 -51.58 -8.48 -55.27
N GLU A 126 -51.25 -8.78 -56.53
CA GLU A 126 -49.88 -9.06 -56.95
C GLU A 126 -48.96 -7.84 -56.75
N ARG A 127 -49.42 -6.64 -57.07
CA ARG A 127 -48.69 -5.39 -56.81
C ARG A 127 -48.47 -5.16 -55.32
N ALA A 128 -49.47 -5.42 -54.49
CA ALA A 128 -49.33 -5.30 -53.03
C ALA A 128 -48.34 -6.33 -52.48
N ALA A 129 -48.40 -7.58 -52.95
CA ALA A 129 -47.48 -8.63 -52.54
C ALA A 129 -46.03 -8.35 -52.96
N THR A 130 -45.82 -7.89 -54.19
CA THR A 130 -44.48 -7.50 -54.68
C THR A 130 -43.90 -6.33 -53.90
N ALA A 131 -44.70 -5.29 -53.61
CA ALA A 131 -44.26 -4.18 -52.77
C ALA A 131 -43.89 -4.62 -51.34
N SER A 132 -44.65 -5.56 -50.76
CA SER A 132 -44.34 -6.13 -49.45
C SER A 132 -43.03 -6.93 -49.46
N LEU A 133 -42.81 -7.76 -50.50
CA LEU A 133 -41.57 -8.51 -50.67
C LEU A 133 -40.36 -7.60 -50.88
N GLU A 134 -40.51 -6.49 -51.60
CA GLU A 134 -39.45 -5.50 -51.74
C GLU A 134 -39.10 -4.82 -50.42
N SER A 135 -40.10 -4.49 -49.59
CA SER A 135 -39.86 -3.94 -48.23
C SER A 135 -39.06 -4.93 -47.39
N GLN A 136 -39.50 -6.19 -47.33
CA GLN A 136 -38.81 -7.25 -46.59
C GLN A 136 -37.38 -7.48 -47.12
N SER A 137 -37.17 -7.39 -48.44
CA SER A 137 -35.84 -7.53 -49.04
C SER A 137 -34.91 -6.39 -48.63
N ARG A 138 -35.42 -5.15 -48.53
CA ARG A 138 -34.63 -4.00 -48.02
C ARG A 138 -34.31 -4.14 -46.54
N GLU A 139 -35.27 -4.61 -45.73
CA GLU A 139 -35.07 -4.88 -44.31
C GLU A 139 -34.00 -5.97 -44.09
N LEU A 140 -34.07 -7.07 -44.85
CA LEU A 140 -33.06 -8.13 -44.80
C LEU A 140 -31.68 -7.62 -45.20
N ALA A 141 -31.58 -6.79 -46.25
CA ALA A 141 -30.30 -6.17 -46.64
C ALA A 141 -29.74 -5.27 -45.52
N GLY A 142 -30.60 -4.50 -44.84
CA GLY A 142 -30.21 -3.70 -43.68
C GLY A 142 -29.69 -4.56 -42.52
N LEU A 143 -30.40 -5.64 -42.19
CA LEU A 143 -29.99 -6.57 -41.14
C LEU A 143 -28.66 -7.29 -41.46
N ILE A 144 -28.41 -7.59 -42.74
CA ILE A 144 -27.13 -8.17 -43.18
C ILE A 144 -25.99 -7.16 -42.98
N ALA A 145 -26.18 -5.91 -43.39
CA ALA A 145 -25.17 -4.86 -43.20
C ALA A 145 -24.88 -4.59 -41.70
N ASP A 146 -25.92 -4.58 -40.87
CA ASP A 146 -25.77 -4.43 -39.42
C ASP A 146 -25.04 -5.64 -38.81
N LYS A 147 -25.35 -6.86 -39.25
CA LYS A 147 -24.65 -8.07 -38.83
C LYS A 147 -23.17 -8.01 -39.18
N GLU A 148 -22.82 -7.61 -40.41
CA GLU A 148 -21.43 -7.46 -40.84
C GLU A 148 -20.70 -6.44 -39.97
N ARG A 149 -21.31 -5.26 -39.75
CA ARG A 149 -20.75 -4.22 -38.87
C ARG A 149 -20.53 -4.69 -37.44
N LEU A 150 -21.48 -5.41 -36.85
CA LEU A 150 -21.35 -5.96 -35.49
C LEU A 150 -20.28 -7.05 -35.42
N THR A 151 -20.12 -7.84 -36.48
CA THR A 151 -19.07 -8.86 -36.57
C THR A 151 -17.69 -8.20 -36.62
N ASP A 152 -17.52 -7.13 -37.42
CA ASP A 152 -16.27 -6.36 -37.47
C ASP A 152 -15.94 -5.73 -36.10
N GLN A 153 -16.94 -5.19 -35.39
CA GLN A 153 -16.75 -4.67 -34.04
C GLN A 153 -16.36 -5.76 -33.03
N LEU A 154 -16.93 -6.96 -33.16
CA LEU A 154 -16.57 -8.10 -32.34
C LEU A 154 -15.13 -8.55 -32.60
N ASP A 155 -14.70 -8.59 -33.86
CA ASP A 155 -13.33 -8.94 -34.24
C ASP A 155 -12.31 -7.90 -33.75
N GLN A 156 -12.63 -6.61 -33.88
CA GLN A 156 -11.80 -5.51 -33.35
C GLN A 156 -11.68 -5.59 -31.82
N SER A 157 -12.79 -5.77 -31.10
CA SER A 157 -12.76 -5.90 -29.64
C SER A 157 -12.03 -7.17 -29.19
N SER A 158 -12.19 -8.29 -29.90
CA SER A 158 -11.45 -9.53 -29.64
C SER A 158 -9.94 -9.35 -29.87
N ALA A 159 -9.54 -8.61 -30.90
CA ALA A 159 -8.14 -8.26 -31.14
C ALA A 159 -7.58 -7.37 -30.01
N TYR A 160 -8.35 -6.37 -29.56
CA TYR A 160 -7.97 -5.52 -28.44
C TYR A 160 -7.81 -6.29 -27.12
N ILE A 161 -8.71 -7.24 -26.84
CA ILE A 161 -8.60 -8.13 -25.67
C ILE A 161 -7.32 -8.97 -25.74
N ARG A 162 -6.97 -9.51 -26.91
CA ARG A 162 -5.71 -10.27 -27.08
C ARG A 162 -4.48 -9.39 -26.86
N GLN A 163 -4.51 -8.15 -27.32
CA GLN A 163 -3.43 -7.18 -27.08
C GLN A 163 -3.28 -6.89 -25.58
N LEU A 164 -4.36 -6.58 -24.87
CA LEU A 164 -4.33 -6.37 -23.42
C LEU A 164 -3.84 -7.59 -22.66
N GLN A 165 -4.25 -8.80 -23.06
CA GLN A 165 -3.73 -10.04 -22.45
C GLN A 165 -2.23 -10.19 -22.64
N ALA A 166 -1.70 -9.81 -23.82
CA ALA A 166 -0.27 -9.82 -24.07
C ALA A 166 0.48 -8.76 -23.23
N GLU A 167 -0.07 -7.56 -23.08
CA GLU A 167 0.48 -6.51 -22.22
C GLU A 167 0.50 -6.93 -20.74
N VAL A 168 -0.58 -7.54 -20.24
CA VAL A 168 -0.64 -8.08 -18.87
C VAL A 168 0.40 -9.19 -18.69
N ALA A 169 0.57 -10.07 -19.67
CA ALA A 169 1.60 -11.10 -19.61
C ALA A 169 3.02 -10.52 -19.59
N ASP A 170 3.29 -9.46 -20.37
CA ASP A 170 4.58 -8.78 -20.35
C ASP A 170 4.83 -8.04 -19.03
N LEU A 171 3.82 -7.33 -18.50
CA LEU A 171 3.90 -6.67 -17.20
C LEU A 171 4.14 -7.69 -16.07
N ASN A 172 3.49 -8.84 -16.09
CA ASN A 172 3.74 -9.91 -15.12
C ASN A 172 5.17 -10.48 -15.24
N LYS A 173 5.71 -10.63 -16.45
CA LYS A 173 7.13 -11.01 -16.64
C LYS A 173 8.07 -9.95 -16.06
N ARG A 174 7.79 -8.66 -16.29
CA ARG A 174 8.58 -7.57 -15.71
C ARG A 174 8.50 -7.54 -14.18
N LEU A 175 7.31 -7.74 -13.62
CA LEU A 175 7.10 -7.79 -12.16
C LEU A 175 7.85 -8.97 -11.53
N THR A 176 7.77 -10.15 -12.13
CA THR A 176 8.48 -11.35 -11.63
C THR A 176 9.98 -11.17 -11.72
N ALA A 177 10.51 -10.62 -12.82
CA ALA A 177 11.93 -10.30 -12.95
C ALA A 177 12.39 -9.24 -11.94
N ALA A 178 11.60 -8.17 -11.73
CA ALA A 178 11.90 -7.15 -10.74
C ALA A 178 11.88 -7.70 -9.30
N SER A 179 10.91 -8.57 -8.98
CA SER A 179 10.82 -9.23 -7.68
C SER A 179 12.02 -10.16 -7.44
N GLN A 180 12.46 -10.90 -8.47
CA GLN A 180 13.68 -11.72 -8.40
C GLN A 180 14.93 -10.86 -8.15
N ALA A 181 15.12 -9.79 -8.94
CA ALA A 181 16.23 -8.87 -8.76
C ALA A 181 16.23 -8.22 -7.36
N HIS A 182 15.06 -7.82 -6.86
CA HIS A 182 14.93 -7.29 -5.50
C HIS A 182 15.25 -8.36 -4.44
N GLY A 183 14.82 -9.60 -4.64
CA GLY A 183 15.14 -10.72 -3.75
C GLY A 183 16.63 -11.02 -3.71
N GLU A 184 17.33 -10.95 -4.85
CA GLU A 184 18.78 -11.07 -4.92
C GLU A 184 19.50 -9.93 -4.21
N GLU A 185 19.02 -8.68 -4.35
CA GLU A 185 19.62 -7.54 -3.66
C GLU A 185 19.41 -7.60 -2.14
N ILE A 186 18.25 -8.04 -1.67
CA ILE A 186 18.02 -8.30 -0.23
C ILE A 186 19.04 -9.33 0.28
N LYS A 187 19.27 -10.42 -0.46
CA LYS A 187 20.26 -11.44 -0.07
C LYS A 187 21.66 -10.86 0.00
N ARG A 188 22.08 -10.08 -1.01
CA ARG A 188 23.38 -9.40 -0.99
C ARG A 188 23.54 -8.48 0.21
N LEU A 189 22.52 -7.68 0.52
CA LEU A 189 22.54 -6.79 1.69
C LEU A 189 22.60 -7.57 3.00
N GLN A 190 21.89 -8.71 3.10
CA GLN A 190 21.95 -9.61 4.25
C GLN A 190 23.35 -10.21 4.42
N ASP A 191 23.98 -10.68 3.33
CA ASP A 191 25.34 -11.23 3.35
C ASP A 191 26.40 -10.18 3.72
N VAL A 192 26.24 -8.95 3.22
CA VAL A 192 27.12 -7.84 3.61
C VAL A 192 26.91 -7.49 5.08
N HIS A 193 25.67 -7.44 5.55
CA HIS A 193 25.36 -7.14 6.95
C HIS A 193 25.90 -8.22 7.89
N SER A 194 25.68 -9.50 7.59
CA SER A 194 26.23 -10.61 8.39
C SER A 194 27.76 -10.54 8.44
N GLY A 195 28.42 -10.29 7.30
CA GLY A 195 29.88 -10.12 7.27
C GLY A 195 30.40 -8.87 8.01
N VAL A 196 29.59 -7.83 8.18
CA VAL A 196 29.93 -6.69 9.07
C VAL A 196 29.76 -7.08 10.54
N VAL A 197 28.69 -7.80 10.88
CA VAL A 197 28.44 -8.27 12.24
C VAL A 197 29.53 -9.23 12.70
N GLU A 198 29.94 -10.20 11.86
CA GLU A 198 31.03 -11.12 12.15
C GLU A 198 32.35 -10.37 12.40
N ARG A 199 32.71 -9.44 11.51
CA ARG A 199 33.92 -8.61 11.70
C ARG A 199 33.87 -7.80 13.00
N ALA A 200 32.72 -7.24 13.36
CA ALA A 200 32.56 -6.52 14.62
C ALA A 200 32.69 -7.47 15.84
N GLN A 201 32.11 -8.67 15.77
CA GLN A 201 32.24 -9.69 16.81
C GLN A 201 33.70 -10.14 16.98
N ASP A 202 34.42 -10.37 15.89
CA ASP A 202 35.84 -10.74 15.92
C ASP A 202 36.71 -9.62 16.49
N MET A 203 36.45 -8.37 16.12
CA MET A 203 37.12 -7.20 16.69
C MET A 203 36.87 -7.09 18.20
N HIS A 204 35.61 -7.22 18.64
CA HIS A 204 35.27 -7.20 20.06
C HIS A 204 35.90 -8.37 20.81
N ARG A 205 35.95 -9.57 20.21
CA ARG A 205 36.63 -10.73 20.79
C ARG A 205 38.13 -10.48 20.96
N GLY A 206 38.79 -9.93 19.93
CA GLY A 206 40.20 -9.55 20.00
C GLY A 206 40.48 -8.47 21.04
N GLU A 207 39.59 -7.48 21.19
CA GLU A 207 39.69 -6.47 22.25
C GLU A 207 39.52 -7.08 23.64
N LEU A 208 38.56 -8.00 23.83
CA LEU A 208 38.37 -8.72 25.09
C LEU A 208 39.60 -9.57 25.44
N GLU A 209 40.16 -10.30 24.48
CA GLU A 209 41.38 -11.09 24.67
C GLU A 209 42.57 -10.19 25.02
N ARG A 210 42.72 -9.04 24.36
CA ARG A 210 43.74 -8.04 24.69
C ARG A 210 43.56 -7.49 26.11
N LEU A 211 42.35 -7.13 26.50
CA LEU A 211 42.06 -6.63 27.86
C LEU A 211 42.31 -7.71 28.92
N GLN A 212 41.95 -8.96 28.63
CA GLN A 212 42.26 -10.11 29.51
C GLN A 212 43.76 -10.31 29.67
N GLN A 213 44.55 -10.25 28.59
CA GLN A 213 46.01 -10.33 28.65
C GLN A 213 46.61 -9.14 29.42
N GLN A 214 46.09 -7.93 29.24
CA GLN A 214 46.54 -6.77 30.01
C GLN A 214 46.25 -6.96 31.50
N LEU A 215 45.06 -7.43 31.87
CA LEU A 215 44.72 -7.74 33.26
C LEU A 215 45.61 -8.84 33.85
N GLN A 216 45.89 -9.91 33.09
CA GLN A 216 46.82 -10.96 33.50
C GLN A 216 48.23 -10.40 33.73
N SER A 217 48.77 -9.63 32.78
CA SER A 217 50.09 -9.02 32.92
C SER A 217 50.19 -8.04 34.10
N ALA A 218 49.10 -7.29 34.37
CA ALA A 218 49.02 -6.41 35.53
C ALA A 218 48.97 -7.22 36.83
N ASN A 219 48.19 -8.30 36.88
CA ASN A 219 48.16 -9.22 38.02
C ASN A 219 49.54 -9.83 38.26
N ASP A 220 50.20 -10.38 37.25
CA ASP A 220 51.55 -10.95 37.34
C ASP A 220 52.57 -9.91 37.84
N ALA A 221 52.48 -8.66 37.36
CA ALA A 221 53.31 -7.56 37.84
C ALA A 221 53.03 -7.24 39.32
N THR A 222 51.77 -7.24 39.75
CA THR A 222 51.41 -7.05 41.17
C THR A 222 51.85 -8.20 42.06
N GLU A 223 51.74 -9.44 41.59
CA GLU A 223 52.22 -10.63 42.31
C GLU A 223 53.74 -10.62 42.41
N SER A 224 54.44 -10.27 41.33
CA SER A 224 55.90 -10.08 41.35
C SER A 224 56.32 -8.96 42.30
N ALA A 225 55.59 -7.84 42.33
CA ALA A 225 55.83 -6.75 43.26
C ALA A 225 55.58 -7.17 44.72
N ARG A 226 54.51 -7.94 44.99
CA ARG A 226 54.25 -8.52 46.32
C ARG A 226 55.36 -9.47 46.76
N ALA A 227 55.80 -10.39 45.89
CA ALA A 227 56.90 -11.30 46.18
C ALA A 227 58.22 -10.54 46.45
N LYS A 228 58.52 -9.49 45.69
CA LYS A 228 59.68 -8.61 45.96
C LYS A 228 59.55 -7.86 47.28
N ALA A 229 58.37 -7.36 47.61
CA ALA A 229 58.14 -6.69 48.89
C ALA A 229 58.28 -7.67 50.07
N GLU A 230 57.78 -8.89 49.94
CA GLU A 230 57.88 -9.93 50.97
C GLU A 230 59.32 -10.41 51.16
N THR A 231 60.06 -10.66 50.07
CA THR A 231 61.49 -10.99 50.15
C THR A 231 62.32 -9.84 50.74
N ALA A 232 62.02 -8.59 50.40
CA ALA A 232 62.65 -7.42 51.03
C ALA A 232 62.31 -7.31 52.53
N ARG A 233 61.07 -7.65 52.92
CA ARG A 233 60.65 -7.69 54.33
C ARG A 233 61.44 -8.74 55.11
N ILE A 234 61.55 -9.96 54.58
CA ILE A 234 62.33 -11.06 55.19
C ILE A 234 63.80 -10.64 55.31
N ALA A 235 64.40 -10.09 54.26
CA ALA A 235 65.79 -9.64 54.29
C ALA A 235 66.02 -8.52 55.32
N ALA A 236 65.07 -7.60 55.48
CA ALA A 236 65.12 -6.56 56.51
C ALA A 236 64.98 -7.14 57.93
N GLU A 237 64.05 -8.08 58.13
CA GLU A 237 63.89 -8.82 59.40
C GLU A 237 65.19 -9.57 59.77
N GLU A 238 65.79 -10.30 58.83
CA GLU A 238 67.07 -10.99 59.05
C GLU A 238 68.22 -10.01 59.36
N HIS A 239 68.28 -8.87 58.67
CA HIS A 239 69.30 -7.86 58.94
C HIS A 239 69.12 -7.26 60.34
N LEU A 240 67.87 -6.96 60.74
CA LEU A 240 67.56 -6.50 62.09
C LEU A 240 68.00 -7.53 63.13
N GLU A 241 67.63 -8.80 62.97
CA GLU A 241 68.02 -9.88 63.87
C GLU A 241 69.55 -10.02 63.97
N ARG A 242 70.27 -9.94 62.85
CA ARG A 242 71.75 -9.93 62.84
C ARG A 242 72.32 -8.73 63.60
N THR A 243 71.76 -7.54 63.40
CA THR A 243 72.21 -6.33 64.11
C THR A 243 71.92 -6.40 65.61
N GLU A 244 70.75 -6.89 66.01
CA GLU A 244 70.40 -7.11 67.42
C GLU A 244 71.35 -8.11 68.08
N ASN A 245 71.62 -9.23 67.43
CA ASN A 245 72.57 -10.23 67.92
C ASN A 245 74.00 -9.67 68.04
N HIS A 246 74.46 -8.88 67.06
CA HIS A 246 75.77 -8.24 67.11
C HIS A 246 75.86 -7.22 68.27
N LEU A 247 74.84 -6.37 68.43
CA LEU A 247 74.78 -5.41 69.54
C LEU A 247 74.74 -6.13 70.90
N MET A 248 74.01 -7.23 71.02
CA MET A 248 73.97 -8.03 72.25
C MET A 248 75.35 -8.64 72.57
N MET A 249 76.08 -9.14 71.57
CA MET A 249 77.45 -9.64 71.77
C MET A 249 78.45 -8.53 72.11
N GLU A 250 78.41 -7.39 71.40
CA GLU A 250 79.30 -6.25 71.69
C GLU A 250 79.01 -5.64 73.07
N THR A 251 77.73 -5.51 73.46
CA THR A 251 77.38 -5.03 74.80
C THR A 251 77.80 -6.00 75.90
N ALA A 252 77.73 -7.32 75.67
CA ALA A 252 78.26 -8.32 76.60
C ALA A 252 79.79 -8.22 76.71
N ARG A 253 80.49 -8.13 75.57
CA ARG A 253 81.95 -7.96 75.53
C ARG A 253 82.40 -6.70 76.26
N VAL A 254 81.80 -5.55 75.95
CA VAL A 254 82.14 -4.26 76.60
C VAL A 254 81.86 -4.34 78.10
N ARG A 255 80.75 -4.95 78.52
CA ARG A 255 80.44 -5.16 79.95
C ARG A 255 81.53 -5.98 80.64
N ASP A 256 81.99 -7.06 80.02
CA ASP A 256 83.03 -7.93 80.59
C ASP A 256 84.40 -7.24 80.61
N GLU A 257 84.75 -6.48 79.56
CA GLU A 257 85.96 -5.64 79.53
C GLU A 257 85.95 -4.57 80.63
N GLU A 258 84.85 -3.84 80.81
CA GLU A 258 84.68 -2.83 81.87
C GLU A 258 84.66 -3.47 83.26
N ARG A 259 84.07 -4.66 83.41
CA ARG A 259 84.16 -5.45 84.65
C ARG A 259 85.61 -5.84 84.98
N GLY A 260 86.37 -6.29 83.98
CA GLY A 260 87.79 -6.60 84.15
C GLY A 260 88.63 -5.37 84.54
N LYS A 261 88.33 -4.18 83.98
CA LYS A 261 88.98 -2.91 84.36
C LYS A 261 88.63 -2.51 85.78
N THR A 262 87.35 -2.57 86.15
CA THR A 262 86.89 -2.23 87.51
C THR A 262 87.47 -3.15 88.58
N GLU A 263 87.59 -4.45 88.31
CA GLU A 263 88.27 -5.39 89.23
C GLU A 263 89.77 -5.09 89.38
N LYS A 264 90.47 -4.68 88.32
CA LYS A 264 91.88 -4.25 88.38
C LYS A 264 92.04 -2.98 89.21
N VAL A 265 91.26 -1.94 88.91
CA VAL A 265 91.26 -0.68 89.68
C VAL A 265 90.88 -0.92 91.13
N GLY A 266 89.94 -1.84 91.40
CA GLY A 266 89.59 -2.26 92.76
C GLY A 266 90.78 -2.83 93.54
N LYS A 267 91.60 -3.69 92.90
CA LYS A 267 92.83 -4.23 93.52
C LYS A 267 93.88 -3.16 93.75
N GLU A 268 94.08 -2.25 92.79
CA GLU A 268 95.03 -1.13 92.91
C GLU A 268 94.62 -0.16 94.01
N LEU A 269 93.33 0.16 94.15
CA LEU A 269 92.81 0.99 95.24
C LEU A 269 93.05 0.33 96.61
N GLN A 270 92.82 -0.98 96.71
CA GLN A 270 93.03 -1.74 97.95
C GLN A 270 94.52 -1.78 98.35
N GLN A 271 95.42 -1.86 97.37
CA GLN A 271 96.87 -1.70 97.57
C GLN A 271 97.25 -0.27 98.01
N ALA A 272 96.64 0.76 97.41
CA ALA A 272 96.89 2.14 97.81
C ALA A 272 96.41 2.43 99.24
N LEU A 273 95.25 1.91 99.63
CA LEU A 273 94.72 2.05 100.99
C LEU A 273 95.63 1.36 102.03
N THR A 274 96.12 0.16 101.74
CA THR A 274 97.07 -0.54 102.63
C THR A 274 98.40 0.22 102.75
N LEU A 275 98.87 0.84 101.67
CA LEU A 275 100.07 1.70 101.70
C LEU A 275 99.83 2.96 102.55
N ILE A 276 98.66 3.60 102.43
CA ILE A 276 98.30 4.77 103.25
C ILE A 276 98.25 4.42 104.73
N ASP A 277 97.70 3.27 105.11
CA ASP A 277 97.68 2.82 106.50
C ASP A 277 99.09 2.52 107.03
N GLN A 278 99.96 1.92 106.21
CA GLN A 278 101.38 1.74 106.55
C GLN A 278 102.09 3.09 106.79
N LEU A 279 101.87 4.08 105.91
CA LEU A 279 102.44 5.42 106.05
C LEU A 279 101.87 6.17 107.27
N ARG A 280 100.59 5.97 107.63
CA ARG A 280 100.00 6.52 108.86
C ARG A 280 100.68 5.97 110.11
N ILE A 281 100.94 4.65 110.17
CA ILE A 281 101.64 4.00 111.28
C ILE A 281 103.08 4.50 111.37
N GLN A 282 103.79 4.61 110.24
CA GLN A 282 105.15 5.15 110.20
C GLN A 282 105.20 6.61 110.66
N ARG A 283 104.24 7.45 110.24
CA ARG A 283 104.14 8.83 110.70
C ARG A 283 103.89 8.93 112.21
N SER A 284 103.03 8.08 112.77
CA SER A 284 102.79 8.05 114.23
C SER A 284 104.07 7.71 114.99
N LYS A 285 104.80 6.67 114.56
CA LYS A 285 106.12 6.34 115.13
C LYS A 285 107.12 7.49 115.04
N ALA A 286 107.20 8.14 113.88
CA ALA A 286 108.10 9.28 113.70
C ALA A 286 107.73 10.49 114.59
N THR A 287 106.43 10.74 114.83
CA THR A 287 106.00 11.77 115.79
C THR A 287 106.32 11.42 117.23
N ASP A 288 106.19 10.15 117.62
CA ASP A 288 106.53 9.70 118.98
C ASP A 288 108.05 9.80 119.23
N ASP A 289 108.88 9.38 118.26
CA ASP A 289 110.34 9.50 118.31
C ASP A 289 110.81 10.98 118.34
N ALA A 290 110.11 11.87 117.63
CA ALA A 290 110.37 13.31 117.65
C ALA A 290 109.99 13.98 118.98
N ALA A 291 108.93 13.49 119.64
CA ALA A 291 108.55 13.96 120.97
C ALA A 291 109.55 13.49 122.03
N GLU A 292 110.04 12.25 121.94
CA GLU A 292 111.04 11.70 122.86
C GLU A 292 112.39 12.45 122.74
N THR A 293 112.83 12.76 121.53
CA THR A 293 114.07 13.54 121.28
C THR A 293 113.94 14.99 121.73
N ARG A 294 112.78 15.63 121.58
CA ARG A 294 112.52 16.96 122.15
C ARG A 294 112.56 16.96 123.68
N GLY A 295 111.93 15.98 124.33
CA GLY A 295 111.97 15.87 125.79
C GLY A 295 113.40 15.70 126.32
N ARG A 296 114.23 14.91 125.64
CA ARG A 296 115.66 14.78 125.98
C ARG A 296 116.41 16.10 125.79
N LEU A 297 116.11 16.88 124.75
CA LEU A 297 116.72 18.18 124.50
C LEU A 297 116.36 19.21 125.59
N GLU A 298 115.08 19.32 125.97
CA GLU A 298 114.63 20.25 127.01
C GLU A 298 115.28 19.97 128.37
N VAL A 299 115.42 18.69 128.73
CA VAL A 299 116.13 18.28 129.95
C VAL A 299 117.62 18.67 129.89
N THR A 300 118.28 18.50 128.74
CA THR A 300 119.68 18.93 128.58
C THR A 300 119.85 20.45 128.63
N GLN A 301 118.88 21.21 128.10
CA GLN A 301 118.87 22.68 128.16
C GLN A 301 118.68 23.21 129.59
N GLN A 302 117.82 22.57 130.40
CA GLN A 302 117.66 22.90 131.81
C GLN A 302 118.94 22.60 132.62
N ASN A 303 119.62 21.49 132.32
CA ASN A 303 120.89 21.17 132.97
C ASN A 303 122.00 22.17 132.61
N LEU A 304 122.01 22.66 131.36
CA LEU A 304 123.00 23.63 130.88
C LEU A 304 122.78 25.01 131.50
N SER A 305 121.53 25.46 131.64
CA SER A 305 121.21 26.73 132.32
C SER A 305 121.52 26.69 133.83
N ALA A 306 121.32 25.55 134.49
CA ALA A 306 121.71 25.36 135.89
C ALA A 306 123.24 25.42 136.08
N LEU A 307 124.02 24.82 135.16
CA LEU A 307 125.48 24.88 135.16
C LEU A 307 126.00 26.30 134.86
N GLU A 308 125.35 27.03 133.97
CA GLU A 308 125.68 28.44 133.68
C GLU A 308 125.42 29.36 134.89
N ALA A 309 124.35 29.12 135.65
CA ALA A 309 124.06 29.85 136.89
C ALA A 309 125.13 29.61 137.96
N GLN A 310 125.53 28.35 138.18
CA GLN A 310 126.62 28.02 139.12
C GLN A 310 127.97 28.62 138.68
N ASN A 311 128.23 28.72 137.38
CA ASN A 311 129.44 29.33 136.84
C ASN A 311 129.45 30.86 136.96
N LYS A 312 128.29 31.52 137.05
CA LYS A 312 128.20 32.96 137.33
C LYS A 312 128.44 33.23 138.82
N GLU A 313 127.83 32.46 139.71
CA GLU A 313 128.05 32.56 141.15
C GLU A 313 129.52 32.34 141.52
N LEU A 314 130.18 31.32 140.94
CA LEU A 314 131.61 31.07 141.17
C LEU A 314 132.53 32.20 140.67
N ARG A 315 132.15 32.90 139.58
CA ARG A 315 132.89 34.06 139.07
C ARG A 315 132.70 35.30 139.93
N GLU A 316 131.52 35.50 140.48
CA GLU A 316 131.23 36.60 141.40
C GLU A 316 131.94 36.40 142.74
N LEU A 317 131.98 35.17 143.25
CA LEU A 317 132.75 34.79 144.45
C LEU A 317 134.27 34.95 144.25
N ASN A 318 134.78 34.66 143.04
CA ASN A 318 136.17 34.93 142.70
C ASN A 318 136.48 36.43 142.61
N ARG A 319 135.56 37.24 142.08
CA ARG A 319 135.70 38.71 142.02
C ARG A 319 135.70 39.34 143.41
N THR A 320 134.84 38.90 144.32
CA THR A 320 134.80 39.42 145.69
C THR A 320 136.05 39.03 146.48
N LEU A 321 136.60 37.81 146.29
CA LEU A 321 137.87 37.41 146.88
C LEU A 321 139.09 38.16 146.29
N GLN A 322 139.10 38.47 144.99
CA GLN A 322 140.15 39.28 144.38
C GLN A 322 140.09 40.76 144.81
N ALA A 323 138.90 41.31 145.06
CA ALA A 323 138.74 42.65 145.60
C ALA A 323 139.26 42.75 147.05
N ALA A 324 138.95 41.75 147.90
CA ALA A 324 139.44 41.68 149.28
C ALA A 324 140.98 41.56 149.37
N LEU A 325 141.64 40.97 148.37
CA LEU A 325 143.11 40.88 148.30
C LEU A 325 143.79 42.20 147.89
N LEU A 326 143.10 43.10 147.18
CA LEU A 326 143.65 44.40 146.77
C LEU A 326 143.52 45.49 147.85
N GLU A 327 142.63 45.31 148.83
CA GLU A 327 142.62 46.11 150.08
C GLU A 327 143.78 45.75 151.03
N GLY A 328 144.45 44.60 150.85
CA GLY A 328 145.57 44.17 151.70
C GLY A 328 146.96 44.68 151.31
N PHE A 329 147.19 45.16 150.07
CA PHE A 329 148.54 45.41 149.54
C PHE A 329 148.96 46.88 149.37
N ARG A 330 148.09 47.86 149.64
CA ARG A 330 148.44 49.31 149.59
C ARG A 330 148.58 49.98 150.97
N GLY A 331 148.96 49.18 151.98
CA GLY A 331 149.24 49.64 153.34
C GLY A 331 150.71 49.80 153.73
N GLY A 332 151.72 49.61 152.86
CA GLY A 332 153.09 49.82 153.33
C GLY A 332 154.25 49.45 152.42
N LYS A 333 154.64 50.39 151.54
CA LYS A 333 156.06 50.73 151.29
C LYS A 333 156.17 52.03 150.49
N ALA A 334 155.93 53.14 151.19
CA ALA A 334 156.52 54.44 150.90
C ALA A 334 156.67 55.16 152.25
N ALA A 335 157.87 55.11 152.81
CA ALA A 335 158.36 56.16 153.69
C ALA A 335 159.41 56.93 152.88
N ALA A 336 159.28 58.27 152.91
CA ALA A 336 160.26 59.28 152.56
C ALA A 336 160.50 59.62 151.07
N SER A 337 159.75 60.61 150.56
CA SER A 337 160.26 61.99 150.43
C SER A 337 159.19 62.96 149.91
N GLY A 338 158.95 64.06 150.63
CA GLY A 338 158.35 65.28 150.07
C GLY A 338 157.03 65.71 150.71
N THR A 339 157.16 66.63 151.67
CA THR A 339 156.13 67.42 152.36
C THR A 339 155.59 68.56 151.51
N ASP A 340 154.46 69.12 151.96
CA ASP A 340 153.87 70.43 151.57
C ASP A 340 153.37 70.51 150.11
N GLU A 341 152.13 70.89 149.79
CA GLU A 341 151.00 71.52 150.47
C GLU A 341 149.68 70.86 150.01
#